data_AF-A0A957JDJ2-F1
#
_entry.id   AF-A0A957JDJ2-F1
#
_cell.length_a   1.000
_cell.length_b   1.000
_cell.length_c   1.000
_cell.angle_alpha   90.00
_cell.angle_beta   90.00
_cell.angle_gamma   90.00
#
_symmetry.space_group_name_H-M   'P 1'
#
loop_
_entity.id
_entity.type
_entity.pdbx_description
1 polymer ?
#
loop_
_entity_poly.entity_id
_entity_poly.type
_entity_poly.pdbx_seq_one_letter_code
_entity_poly.pdbx_strand_id
1 'polypeptide(L)'
;DERGDILGQLAAWLGGEVIGIDMKGNPVESGRKLLNVIKRLKAGQQTFLCPDGPDGPAYQPKDGVFFMAQKAGATILPWGGWSRQAYQMKRWDHYLVPYPFARIHIVIGEPIPVERGDDEAALRDHVVAALHEVRTAAQRAAGITPWQ
;
A
#
# COMPACT_ATOMS: atom_id res chain seq x y z
N ASP A 1 -4.08 -14.48 10.88
CA ASP A 1 -4.65 -13.18 10.55
C ASP A 1 -5.03 -13.19 9.07
N GLU A 2 -6.29 -13.49 8.78
CA GLU A 2 -6.80 -13.59 7.41
C GLU A 2 -7.35 -12.25 6.88
N ARG A 3 -7.42 -11.22 7.73
CA ARG A 3 -8.05 -9.93 7.42
C ARG A 3 -7.11 -8.72 7.49
N GLY A 4 -5.87 -8.90 7.94
CA GLY A 4 -4.88 -7.82 8.04
C GLY A 4 -4.93 -7.08 9.38
N ASP A 5 -5.42 -7.72 10.45
CA ASP A 5 -5.47 -7.16 11.79
C ASP A 5 -4.08 -6.86 12.36
N ILE A 6 -3.04 -7.61 11.97
CA ILE A 6 -1.64 -7.39 12.34
C ILE A 6 -1.12 -6.12 11.68
N LEU A 7 -1.47 -5.89 10.42
CA LEU A 7 -1.17 -4.65 9.70
C LEU A 7 -1.84 -3.45 10.36
N GLY A 8 -3.10 -3.61 10.75
CA GLY A 8 -3.82 -2.58 11.50
C GLY A 8 -3.16 -2.25 12.84
N GLN A 9 -2.72 -3.27 13.60
CA GLN A 9 -2.02 -3.05 14.87
C GLN A 9 -0.65 -2.40 14.68
N LEU A 10 0.12 -2.80 13.66
CA LEU A 10 1.39 -2.16 13.30
C LEU A 10 1.20 -0.69 12.91
N ALA A 11 0.19 -0.40 12.08
CA ALA A 11 -0.14 0.97 11.69
C ALA A 11 -0.57 1.81 12.91
N ALA A 12 -1.37 1.25 13.82
CA ALA A 12 -1.76 1.91 15.05
C ALA A 12 -0.57 2.18 15.99
N TRP A 13 0.39 1.25 16.10
CA TRP A 13 1.63 1.45 16.84
C TRP A 13 2.51 2.56 16.26
N LEU A 14 2.44 2.77 14.94
CA LEU A 14 3.10 3.88 14.25
C LEU A 14 2.29 5.20 14.33
N GLY A 15 1.21 5.24 15.12
CA GLY A 15 0.36 6.42 15.31
C GLY A 15 -0.63 6.67 14.17
N GLY A 16 -0.80 5.72 13.24
CA GLY A 16 -1.73 5.80 12.13
C GLY A 16 -3.15 5.40 12.51
N GLU A 17 -4.15 6.10 11.98
CA GLU A 17 -5.55 5.67 12.05
C GLU A 17 -5.84 4.66 10.93
N VAL A 18 -6.31 3.48 11.30
CA VAL A 18 -6.61 2.41 10.34
C VAL A 18 -8.07 2.51 9.90
N ILE A 19 -8.29 2.76 8.61
CA ILE A 19 -9.62 2.78 8.01
C ILE A 19 -9.79 1.53 7.15
N GLY A 20 -10.47 0.52 7.70
CA GLY A 20 -10.84 -0.68 6.96
C GLY A 20 -11.99 -0.40 5.98
N ILE A 21 -11.72 -0.52 4.67
CA ILE A 21 -12.72 -0.41 3.61
C ILE A 21 -12.97 -1.81 3.04
N ASP A 22 -14.17 -2.35 3.27
CA ASP A 22 -14.61 -3.63 2.73
C ASP A 22 -15.51 -3.39 1.51
N MET A 23 -15.03 -3.72 0.32
CA MET A 23 -15.81 -3.54 -0.92
C MET A 23 -16.86 -4.64 -1.14
N LYS A 24 -16.86 -5.73 -0.35
CA LYS A 24 -17.84 -6.84 -0.44
C LYS A 24 -19.01 -6.67 0.54
N GLY A 25 -18.83 -5.86 1.57
CA GLY A 25 -19.84 -5.53 2.58
C GLY A 25 -20.87 -4.52 2.09
N ASN A 26 -21.38 -3.69 3.00
CA ASN A 26 -22.41 -2.69 2.67
C ASN A 26 -21.85 -1.58 1.75
N PRO A 27 -22.34 -1.43 0.50
CA PRO A 27 -21.81 -0.44 -0.44
C PRO A 27 -21.94 1.01 0.05
N VAL A 28 -22.98 1.33 0.82
CA VAL A 28 -23.21 2.67 1.36
C VAL A 28 -22.19 3.00 2.44
N GLU A 29 -21.89 2.04 3.31
CA GLU A 29 -20.89 2.20 4.37
C GLU A 29 -19.48 2.38 3.76
N SER A 30 -19.13 1.54 2.79
CA SER A 30 -17.84 1.58 2.09
C SER A 30 -17.69 2.87 1.30
N GLY A 31 -18.75 3.34 0.63
CA GLY A 31 -18.78 4.64 -0.03
C GLY A 31 -18.54 5.81 0.94
N ARG A 32 -19.15 5.78 2.13
CA ARG A 32 -18.93 6.83 3.16
C ARG A 32 -17.49 6.83 3.68
N LYS A 33 -16.90 5.65 3.91
CA LYS A 33 -15.48 5.55 4.33
C LYS A 33 -14.54 6.06 3.25
N LEU A 34 -14.78 5.71 1.99
CA LEU A 34 -14.00 6.19 0.85
C LEU A 34 -14.05 7.72 0.71
N LEU A 35 -15.26 8.30 0.80
CA LEU A 35 -15.45 9.74 0.77
C LEU A 35 -14.77 10.46 1.94
N ASN A 36 -14.73 9.84 3.12
CA ASN A 36 -14.01 10.38 4.26
C ASN A 36 -12.49 10.43 4.00
N VAL A 37 -11.91 9.35 3.43
CA VAL A 37 -10.49 9.34 3.03
C VAL A 37 -10.20 10.43 1.99
N ILE A 38 -11.05 10.58 0.96
CA ILE A 38 -10.88 11.63 -0.06
C ILE A 38 -10.92 13.02 0.57
N LYS A 39 -11.85 13.28 1.51
CA LYS A 39 -11.91 14.58 2.22
C LYS A 39 -10.64 14.87 3.00
N ARG A 40 -10.10 13.85 3.68
CA ARG A 40 -8.85 13.96 4.45
C ARG A 40 -7.64 14.22 3.56
N LEU A 41 -7.53 13.51 2.44
CA LEU A 41 -6.50 13.76 1.42
C LEU A 41 -6.58 15.21 0.90
N LYS A 42 -7.78 15.70 0.59
CA LYS A 42 -7.99 17.11 0.18
C LYS A 42 -7.64 18.14 1.26
N ALA A 43 -7.74 17.76 2.53
CA ALA A 43 -7.33 18.59 3.66
C ALA A 43 -5.80 18.57 3.90
N GLY A 44 -5.03 17.88 3.05
CA GLY A 44 -3.57 17.78 3.15
C GLY A 44 -3.08 16.65 4.05
N GLN A 45 -3.96 15.77 4.53
CA GLN A 45 -3.55 14.60 5.31
C GLN A 45 -2.96 13.52 4.40
N GLN A 46 -1.89 12.87 4.86
CA GLN A 46 -1.28 11.74 4.17
C GLN A 46 -1.98 10.44 4.57
N THR A 47 -2.11 9.50 3.62
CA THR A 47 -2.71 8.18 3.88
C THR A 47 -1.80 7.09 3.34
N PHE A 48 -1.58 6.04 4.14
CA PHE A 48 -0.92 4.82 3.70
C PHE A 48 -1.98 3.81 3.27
N LEU A 49 -1.81 3.29 2.06
CA LEU A 49 -2.70 2.28 1.48
C LEU A 49 -1.88 1.05 1.16
N CYS A 50 -2.33 -0.11 1.63
CA CYS A 50 -1.81 -1.39 1.15
C CYS A 50 -2.54 -1.70 -0.17
N PRO A 51 -1.85 -1.63 -1.32
CA PRO A 51 -2.50 -1.69 -2.65
C PRO A 51 -3.29 -2.98 -2.87
N ASP A 52 -2.83 -4.08 -2.28
CA ASP A 52 -3.34 -5.44 -2.54
C ASP A 52 -4.58 -5.83 -1.71
N GLY A 53 -4.98 -4.98 -0.74
CA GLY A 53 -6.15 -5.19 0.12
C GLY A 53 -6.11 -6.51 0.92
N PRO A 54 -7.23 -6.99 1.50
CA PRO A 54 -7.27 -8.26 2.26
C PRO A 54 -7.51 -9.52 1.40
N ASP A 55 -7.86 -9.35 0.11
CA ASP A 55 -8.35 -10.43 -0.76
C ASP A 55 -7.35 -10.89 -1.84
N GLY A 56 -6.20 -10.21 -1.97
CA GLY A 56 -5.26 -10.44 -3.07
C GLY A 56 -5.80 -10.07 -4.46
N PRO A 57 -5.02 -10.40 -5.53
CA PRO A 57 -3.68 -11.00 -5.53
C PRO A 57 -2.59 -10.03 -5.05
N ALA A 58 -1.45 -10.58 -4.59
CA ALA A 58 -0.31 -9.78 -4.18
C ALA A 58 0.26 -8.93 -5.34
N TYR A 59 0.74 -7.74 -5.01
CA TYR A 59 1.35 -6.76 -5.91
C TYR A 59 0.41 -6.25 -7.02
N GLN A 60 -0.90 -6.26 -6.79
CA GLN A 60 -1.91 -5.70 -7.69
C GLN A 60 -2.74 -4.65 -6.95
N PRO A 61 -2.46 -3.37 -7.19
CA PRO A 61 -3.25 -2.27 -6.67
C PRO A 61 -4.71 -2.36 -7.13
N LYS A 62 -5.63 -2.29 -6.18
CA LYS A 62 -7.07 -2.22 -6.45
C LYS A 62 -7.49 -0.84 -6.96
N ASP A 63 -8.50 -0.80 -7.83
CA ASP A 63 -9.08 0.38 -8.49
C ASP A 63 -9.42 1.52 -7.52
N GLY A 64 -9.85 1.17 -6.30
CA GLY A 64 -10.18 2.13 -5.25
C GLY A 64 -9.04 3.10 -4.92
N VAL A 65 -7.77 2.68 -5.05
CA VAL A 65 -6.60 3.54 -4.80
C VAL A 65 -6.51 4.64 -5.85
N PHE A 66 -6.61 4.28 -7.14
CA PHE A 66 -6.54 5.24 -8.24
C PHE A 66 -7.74 6.19 -8.22
N PHE A 67 -8.94 5.67 -7.93
CA PHE A 67 -10.13 6.50 -7.78
C PHE A 67 -9.96 7.55 -6.68
N MET A 68 -9.44 7.18 -5.51
CA MET A 68 -9.19 8.13 -4.43
C MET A 68 -8.15 9.19 -4.82
N ALA A 69 -7.04 8.77 -5.44
CA ALA A 69 -5.99 9.67 -5.90
C ALA A 69 -6.53 10.71 -6.91
N GLN A 70 -7.25 10.25 -7.94
CA GLN A 70 -7.89 11.13 -8.95
C GLN A 70 -8.90 12.09 -8.32
N LYS A 71 -9.75 11.62 -7.40
CA LYS A 71 -10.79 12.46 -6.78
C LYS A 71 -10.22 13.47 -5.80
N ALA A 72 -9.13 13.11 -5.11
CA ALA A 72 -8.43 13.97 -4.18
C ALA A 72 -7.50 14.97 -4.89
N GLY A 73 -7.06 14.67 -6.12
CA GLY A 73 -5.94 15.37 -6.75
C GLY A 73 -4.63 15.07 -6.03
N ALA A 74 -4.49 13.84 -5.53
CA ALA A 74 -3.35 13.42 -4.72
C ALA A 74 -2.34 12.65 -5.58
N THR A 75 -1.07 12.83 -5.27
CA THR A 75 0.06 12.11 -5.87
C THR A 75 0.24 10.75 -5.18
N ILE A 76 0.48 9.69 -5.95
CA ILE A 76 0.82 8.38 -5.41
C ILE A 76 2.32 8.35 -5.16
N LEU A 77 2.74 7.96 -3.95
CA LEU A 77 4.15 7.81 -3.59
C LEU A 77 4.46 6.32 -3.37
N PRO A 78 5.23 5.66 -4.25
CA PRO A 78 5.59 4.24 -4.10
C PRO A 78 6.49 4.03 -2.88
N TRP A 79 6.13 3.09 -2.01
CA TRP A 79 6.90 2.75 -0.81
C TRP A 79 7.26 1.26 -0.83
N GLY A 80 8.56 0.97 -0.69
CA GLY A 80 9.10 -0.38 -0.62
C GLY A 80 9.77 -0.63 0.71
N GLY A 81 9.41 -1.72 1.38
CA GLY A 81 10.01 -2.13 2.65
C GLY A 81 10.57 -3.54 2.57
N TRP A 82 11.75 -3.77 3.15
CA TRP A 82 12.31 -5.11 3.29
C TRP A 82 13.09 -5.28 4.60
N SER A 83 12.97 -6.45 5.22
CA SER A 83 13.81 -6.86 6.34
C SER A 83 14.33 -8.28 6.11
N ARG A 84 15.63 -8.48 6.31
CA ARG A 84 16.26 -9.81 6.22
C ARG A 84 15.86 -10.71 7.39
N GLN A 85 15.61 -10.11 8.56
CA GLN A 85 15.23 -10.81 9.77
C GLN A 85 13.73 -10.63 9.98
N ALA A 86 12.95 -11.33 9.16
CA ALA A 86 11.50 -11.28 9.21
C ALA A 86 10.91 -12.68 9.10
N TYR A 87 9.79 -12.86 9.77
CA TYR A 87 8.91 -13.99 9.55
C TYR A 87 8.03 -13.70 8.35
N GLN A 88 8.18 -14.51 7.29
CA GLN A 88 7.29 -14.45 6.13
C GLN A 88 6.01 -15.23 6.44
N MET A 89 4.89 -14.53 6.45
CA MET A 89 3.60 -15.17 6.67
C MET A 89 3.24 -16.06 5.47
N LYS A 90 2.77 -17.28 5.73
CA LYS A 90 2.22 -18.20 4.72
C LYS A 90 0.78 -17.80 4.36
N ARG A 91 0.59 -16.55 3.92
CA ARG A 91 -0.67 -15.98 3.41
C ARG A 91 -0.45 -15.53 1.97
N TRP A 92 -1.56 -15.31 1.25
CA TRP A 92 -1.57 -14.87 -0.14
C TRP A 92 -0.74 -13.60 -0.41
N ASP A 93 -0.51 -12.76 0.61
CA ASP A 93 0.22 -11.48 0.54
C ASP A 93 1.73 -11.61 0.82
N HIS A 94 2.20 -12.78 1.24
CA HIS A 94 3.60 -13.03 1.60
C HIS A 94 4.18 -11.97 2.56
N TYR A 95 3.36 -11.45 3.47
CA TYR A 95 3.73 -10.32 4.32
C TYR A 95 4.95 -10.65 5.21
N LEU A 96 5.87 -9.69 5.33
CA LEU A 96 7.06 -9.82 6.16
C LEU A 96 6.84 -9.12 7.50
N VAL A 97 6.80 -9.91 8.57
CA VAL A 97 6.76 -9.38 9.94
C VAL A 97 8.20 -9.37 10.47
N PRO A 98 8.85 -8.20 10.61
CA PRO A 98 10.21 -8.12 11.12
C PRO A 98 10.26 -8.65 12.57
N TYR A 99 11.31 -9.40 12.89
CA TYR A 99 11.56 -9.79 14.28
C TYR A 99 11.87 -8.56 15.15
N PRO A 100 11.66 -8.63 16.47
CA PRO A 100 12.14 -7.58 17.38
C PRO A 100 13.62 -7.28 17.12
N PHE A 101 13.97 -5.99 17.04
CA PHE A 101 15.33 -5.49 16.73
C PHE A 101 15.85 -5.75 15.31
N ALA A 102 15.02 -6.28 14.41
CA ALA A 102 15.38 -6.41 13.01
C ALA A 102 15.51 -5.02 12.35
N ARG A 103 16.44 -4.91 11.40
CA ARG A 103 16.58 -3.71 10.58
C ARG A 103 15.60 -3.76 9.41
N ILE A 104 14.82 -2.70 9.26
CA ILE A 104 13.90 -2.50 8.13
C ILE A 104 14.54 -1.50 7.18
N HIS A 105 14.73 -1.90 5.94
CA HIS A 105 15.17 -1.04 4.84
C HIS A 105 13.93 -0.50 4.13
N ILE A 106 13.78 0.82 4.12
CA ILE A 106 12.66 1.51 3.47
C ILE A 106 13.24 2.31 2.30
N VAL A 107 12.63 2.15 1.13
CA VAL A 107 12.92 2.93 -0.07
C VAL A 107 11.63 3.61 -0.50
N ILE A 108 11.74 4.89 -0.79
CA ILE A 108 10.65 5.72 -1.28
C ILE A 108 10.97 6.02 -2.74
N GLY A 109 10.02 5.78 -3.63
CA GLY A 109 10.14 6.02 -5.07
C GLY A 109 9.75 7.44 -5.44
N GLU A 110 9.84 7.72 -6.74
CA GLU A 110 9.44 9.02 -7.28
C GLU A 110 7.91 9.24 -7.16
N PRO A 111 7.45 10.47 -6.91
CA PRO A 111 6.03 10.78 -6.86
C PRO A 111 5.36 10.60 -8.24
N ILE A 112 4.26 9.86 -8.28
CA ILE A 112 3.46 9.61 -9.48
C ILE A 112 2.22 10.51 -9.42
N PRO A 113 2.19 11.63 -10.17
CA PRO A 113 1.00 12.47 -10.25
C PRO A 113 -0.14 11.70 -10.90
N VAL A 114 -1.35 11.89 -10.39
CA VAL A 114 -2.55 11.25 -10.91
C VAL A 114 -3.52 12.33 -11.35
N GLU A 115 -3.82 12.35 -12.64
CA GLU A 115 -4.70 13.33 -13.25
C GLU A 115 -6.09 12.75 -13.57
N ARG A 116 -7.06 13.65 -13.65
CA ARG A 116 -8.44 13.29 -13.95
C ARG A 116 -8.59 13.04 -15.45
N GLY A 117 -8.45 11.78 -15.85
CA GLY A 117 -8.51 11.37 -17.26
C GLY A 117 -7.39 10.41 -17.66
N ASP A 118 -6.45 10.12 -16.75
CA ASP A 118 -5.44 9.09 -16.97
C ASP A 118 -6.10 7.75 -17.32
N ASP A 119 -5.48 7.04 -18.26
CA ASP A 119 -5.81 5.64 -18.51
C ASP A 119 -5.46 4.82 -17.26
N GLU A 120 -6.49 4.28 -16.61
CA GLU A 120 -6.36 3.53 -15.37
C GLU A 120 -5.52 2.28 -15.54
N ALA A 121 -5.53 1.65 -16.71
CA ALA A 121 -4.70 0.48 -16.99
C ALA A 121 -3.21 0.87 -17.04
N ALA A 122 -2.88 1.91 -17.81
CA ALA A 122 -1.51 2.40 -17.92
C ALA A 122 -0.97 2.93 -16.58
N LEU A 123 -1.80 3.66 -15.82
CA LEU A 123 -1.44 4.15 -14.50
C LEU A 123 -1.21 3.00 -13.51
N ARG A 124 -2.02 1.95 -13.57
CA ARG A 124 -1.84 0.75 -12.76
C ARG A 124 -0.52 0.07 -13.05
N ASP A 125 -0.21 -0.16 -14.32
CA ASP A 125 1.05 -0.79 -14.73
C ASP A 125 2.25 0.04 -14.28
N HIS A 126 2.17 1.38 -14.40
CA HIS A 126 3.20 2.28 -13.90
C HIS A 126 3.39 2.15 -12.38
N VAL A 127 2.30 2.18 -11.60
CA VAL A 127 2.36 2.05 -10.14
C VAL A 127 2.89 0.67 -9.72
N VAL A 128 2.49 -0.41 -10.40
CA VAL A 128 3.00 -1.75 -10.16
C VAL A 128 4.51 -1.82 -10.41
N ALA A 129 4.97 -1.26 -11.54
CA ALA A 129 6.40 -1.21 -11.87
C ALA A 129 7.19 -0.42 -10.81
N ALA A 130 6.69 0.74 -10.40
CA ALA A 130 7.32 1.58 -9.40
C ALA A 130 7.37 0.89 -8.02
N LEU A 131 6.29 0.20 -7.61
CA LEU A 131 6.26 -0.60 -6.37
C LEU A 131 7.27 -1.75 -6.41
N HIS A 132 7.41 -2.41 -7.57
CA HIS A 132 8.40 -3.48 -7.75
C HIS A 132 9.84 -2.95 -7.67
N GLU A 133 10.09 -1.77 -8.25
CA GLU A 133 11.39 -1.11 -8.22
C GLU A 133 11.81 -0.75 -6.79
N VAL A 134 10.97 -0.03 -6.05
CA VAL A 134 11.29 0.37 -4.67
C VAL A 134 11.47 -0.83 -3.75
N ARG A 135 10.70 -1.92 -3.96
CA ARG A 135 10.87 -3.16 -3.22
C ARG A 135 12.20 -3.83 -3.52
N THR A 136 12.56 -3.92 -4.80
CA THR A 136 13.84 -4.49 -5.25
C THR A 136 15.01 -3.67 -4.71
N ALA A 137 14.91 -2.35 -4.72
CA ALA A 137 15.88 -1.45 -4.11
C ALA A 137 16.01 -1.69 -2.59
N ALA A 138 14.89 -1.88 -1.88
CA ALA A 138 14.91 -2.21 -0.46
C ALA A 138 15.56 -3.58 -0.17
N GLN A 139 15.33 -4.58 -1.02
CA GLN A 139 15.99 -5.89 -0.94
C GLN A 139 17.52 -5.77 -1.13
N ARG A 140 17.95 -5.02 -2.14
CA ARG A 140 19.38 -4.75 -2.39
C ARG A 140 20.02 -4.02 -1.22
N ALA A 141 19.35 -3.00 -0.67
CA ALA A 141 19.81 -2.28 0.52
C ALA A 141 19.95 -3.19 1.76
N ALA A 142 19.13 -4.24 1.85
CA ALA A 142 19.22 -5.27 2.87
C ALA A 142 20.30 -6.34 2.61
N GLY A 143 21.09 -6.20 1.54
CA GLY A 143 22.14 -7.13 1.14
C GLY A 143 21.61 -8.41 0.49
N ILE A 144 20.37 -8.41 0.00
CA ILE A 144 19.79 -9.54 -0.75
C ILE A 144 19.92 -9.25 -2.25
N THR A 145 20.39 -10.25 -3.00
CA THR A 145 20.28 -10.22 -4.46
C THR A 145 18.95 -10.88 -4.82
N PRO A 146 17.96 -10.14 -5.35
CA PRO A 146 16.72 -10.75 -5.82
C PRO A 146 17.05 -11.74 -6.94
N TRP A 147 16.42 -12.93 -6.91
CA TRP A 147 16.52 -13.87 -8.03
C TRP A 147 15.89 -13.21 -9.28
N GLN A 148 16.61 -13.23 -10.40
CA GLN A 148 16.12 -12.75 -11.70
C GLN A 148 15.06 -13.68 -12.27
#